data_AF-A0A1G9ANX4-F1
#
_entry.id   AF-A0A1G9ANX4-F1
#
_cell.length_a   1.000
_cell.length_b   1.000
_cell.length_c   1.000
_cell.angle_alpha   90.00
_cell.angle_beta   90.00
_cell.angle_gamma   90.00
#
_symmetry.space_group_name_H-M   'P 1'
#
loop_
_entity.id
_entity.type
_entity.pdbx_description
1 polymer ?
#
loop_
_entity_poly.entity_id
_entity_poly.type
_entity_poly.pdbx_seq_one_letter_code
_entity_poly.pdbx_strand_id
1 'polypeptide(L)' 'MIRLLACTAMVLLFSALILLSVDRNIYRTSGWVRESKYAAVLGWACTGAAGFILAGLLIYL' A
#
# COMPACT_ATOMS: atom_id res chain seq x y z
N MET A 1 -2.52 -0.26 -23.01
CA MET A 1 -3.30 -0.23 -21.73
C MET A 1 -2.57 -0.91 -20.57
N ILE A 2 -1.91 -2.05 -20.78
CA ILE A 2 -1.12 -2.78 -19.76
C ILE A 2 -0.05 -1.91 -19.06
N ARG A 3 0.70 -1.09 -19.82
CA ARG A 3 1.67 -0.14 -19.23
C ARG A 3 1.04 0.87 -18.26
N LEU A 4 -0.18 1.32 -18.54
CA LEU A 4 -0.91 2.28 -17.71
C LEU A 4 -1.35 1.63 -16.39
N LEU A 5 -1.82 0.38 -16.44
CA LEU A 5 -2.11 -0.42 -15.24
C LEU A 5 -0.86 -0.70 -14.40
N ALA A 6 0.27 -0.99 -15.03
CA ALA A 6 1.52 -1.22 -14.32
C ALA A 6 2.00 0.06 -13.59
N CYS A 7 1.89 1.22 -14.25
CA CYS A 7 2.23 2.50 -13.64
C CYS A 7 1.31 2.85 -12.46
N THR A 8 -0.01 2.66 -12.60
CA THR A 8 -0.95 2.93 -11.50
C THR A 8 -0.72 1.99 -10.33
N ALA A 9 -0.41 0.70 -10.58
CA ALA A 9 -0.08 -0.25 -9.53
C ALA A 9 1.23 0.09 -8.79
N MET A 10 2.26 0.57 -9.50
CA MET A 10 3.51 1.06 -8.90
C MET A 10 3.27 2.27 -8.00
N VAL A 11 2.48 3.25 -8.44
CA VAL A 11 2.13 4.44 -7.65
C VAL A 11 1.33 4.06 -6.40
N LEU A 12 0.42 3.09 -6.53
CA LEU A 12 -0.36 2.54 -5.42
C LEU A 12 0.54 1.83 -4.39
N LEU A 13 1.49 1.01 -4.83
CA LEU A 13 2.47 0.38 -3.94
C LEU A 13 3.32 1.43 -3.22
N PHE A 14 3.82 2.43 -3.95
CA PHE A 14 4.64 3.48 -3.36
C PHE A 14 3.87 4.29 -2.31
N SER A 15 2.62 4.65 -2.61
CA SER A 15 1.73 5.34 -1.67
C SER A 15 1.43 4.50 -0.44
N ALA A 16 1.19 3.20 -0.61
CA ALA A 16 0.94 2.27 0.50
C ALA A 16 2.18 2.11 1.40
N LEU A 17 3.37 2.05 0.82
CA LEU A 17 4.63 1.98 1.58
C LEU A 17 4.90 3.28 2.35
N ILE A 18 4.60 4.44 1.77
CA ILE A 18 4.69 5.73 2.47
C ILE A 18 3.72 5.75 3.63
N LEU A 19 2.46 5.35 3.43
CA LEU A 19 1.48 5.27 4.51
C LEU A 19 2.00 4.40 5.65
N LEU A 20 2.48 3.19 5.35
CA LEU A 20 2.99 2.24 6.34
C LEU A 20 4.24 2.76 7.07
N SER A 21 5.10 3.52 6.36
CA SER A 21 6.32 4.15 6.91
C SER A 21 5.99 5.30 7.85
N VAL A 22 5.11 6.19 7.41
CA VAL A 22 4.61 7.33 8.19
C VAL A 22 3.88 6.82 9.43
N ASP A 23 3.04 5.79 9.28
CA ASP A 23 2.36 5.15 10.40
C ASP A 23 3.33 4.62 11.44
N ARG A 24 4.40 3.94 11.00
CA ARG A 24 5.40 3.37 11.91
C ARG A 24 6.19 4.43 12.66
N ASN A 25 6.47 5.58 12.05
CA ASN A 25 7.30 6.62 12.66
C ASN A 25 6.48 7.58 13.53
N ILE A 26 5.32 8.02 13.04
CA ILE A 26 4.48 9.01 13.72
C ILE A 26 3.66 8.36 14.83
N TYR A 27 3.02 7.21 14.60
CA TYR A 27 2.19 6.62 15.66
C TYR A 27 3.00 5.99 16.78
N ARG A 28 4.23 5.53 16.49
CA ARG A 28 5.15 5.03 17.53
C ARG A 28 5.61 6.13 18.46
N THR A 29 5.79 7.35 17.97
CA THR A 29 6.21 8.51 18.76
C THR A 29 5.03 9.20 19.46
N SER A 30 3.85 9.18 18.85
CA SER A 30 2.68 9.90 19.34
C SER A 30 1.84 9.12 20.37
N GLY A 31 1.98 7.79 20.46
CA GLY A 31 1.24 6.95 21.42
C GLY A 31 -0.21 6.62 21.01
N TRP A 32 -0.59 6.93 19.77
CA TRP A 32 -1.95 6.77 19.26
C TRP A 32 -2.13 5.37 18.64
N VAL A 33 -2.24 4.36 19.52
CA VAL A 33 -2.28 2.93 19.15
C VAL A 33 -3.51 2.55 18.31
N ARG A 34 -4.64 3.24 18.50
CA ARG A 34 -5.89 2.93 17.79
C ARG A 34 -5.83 3.34 16.32
N GLU A 35 -5.34 4.54 16.05
CA GLU A 35 -5.21 5.05 14.68
C GLU A 35 -4.12 4.32 13.91
N SER A 36 -3.03 3.90 14.58
CA SER A 36 -1.99 3.09 13.94
C SER A 36 -2.51 1.75 13.43
N LYS A 37 -3.47 1.12 14.12
CA LYS A 37 -4.12 -0.11 13.63
C LYS A 37 -4.95 0.15 12.38
N TYR A 38 -5.72 1.23 12.34
CA TYR A 38 -6.54 1.56 11.15
C TYR A 38 -5.67 1.88 9.93
N ALA A 39 -4.64 2.69 10.14
CA ALA A 39 -3.75 3.09 9.06
C ALA A 39 -2.88 1.92 8.56
N ALA A 40 -2.42 1.04 9.47
CA ALA A 40 -1.79 -0.22 9.09
C ALA A 40 -2.73 -1.12 8.28
N VAL A 41 -3.98 -1.33 8.73
CA VAL A 41 -4.95 -2.16 7.99
C VAL A 41 -5.22 -1.60 6.59
N LEU A 42 -5.34 -0.27 6.45
CA LEU A 42 -5.47 0.39 5.15
C LEU A 42 -4.22 0.21 4.29
N GLY A 43 -3.03 0.40 4.85
CA GLY A 43 -1.76 0.20 4.16
C GLY A 43 -1.58 -1.24 3.66
N TRP A 44 -1.92 -2.23 4.48
CA TRP A 44 -1.93 -3.66 4.11
C TRP A 44 -2.99 -4.00 3.06
N ALA A 45 -4.18 -3.41 3.16
CA ALA A 45 -5.22 -3.59 2.15
C ALA A 45 -4.78 -3.02 0.79
N CYS A 46 -4.18 -1.83 0.77
CA CYS A 46 -3.65 -1.21 -0.44
C CYS A 46 -2.47 -1.98 -1.03
N THR A 47 -1.53 -2.48 -0.22
CA THR A 47 -0.43 -3.33 -0.71
C THR A 47 -0.93 -4.67 -1.25
N GLY A 48 -1.91 -5.29 -0.57
CA GLY A 48 -2.55 -6.52 -1.05
C GLY A 48 -3.26 -6.33 -2.38
N ALA A 49 -4.06 -5.28 -2.52
CA ALA A 49 -4.76 -4.96 -3.77
C ALA A 49 -3.79 -4.65 -4.91
N ALA A 50 -2.74 -3.85 -4.66
CA ALA A 50 -1.74 -3.54 -5.67
C ALA A 50 -0.91 -4.78 -6.09
N GLY A 51 -0.58 -5.65 -5.13
CA GLY A 51 0.05 -6.94 -5.40
C GLY A 51 -0.83 -7.87 -6.24
N PHE A 52 -2.13 -7.91 -5.97
CA PHE A 52 -3.09 -8.72 -6.74
C PHE A 52 -3.21 -8.23 -8.19
N ILE A 53 -3.26 -6.90 -8.38
CA ILE A 53 -3.27 -6.29 -9.71
C ILE A 53 -1.98 -6.61 -10.47
N LEU A 54 -0.81 -6.50 -9.82
CA LEU A 54 0.47 -6.84 -10.44
C LEU A 54 0.59 -8.33 -10.76
N ALA A 55 0.20 -9.22 -9.86
CA ALA A 55 0.21 -10.67 -10.09
C ALA A 55 -0.73 -11.06 -11.24
N GLY A 56 -1.94 -10.49 -11.28
CA GLY A 56 -2.88 -10.67 -12.39
C GLY A 56 -2.32 -10.15 -13.71
N LEU A 57 -1.64 -9.01 -13.69
CA LEU A 57 -0.96 -8.46 -14.88
C LEU A 57 0.19 -9.37 -15.36
N LEU A 58 0.92 -9.99 -14.43
CA LEU A 58 2.07 -10.87 -14.71
C LEU A 58 1.64 -12.22 -15.28
N ILE A 59 0.51 -12.77 -14.82
CA ILE A 59 -0.09 -13.99 -15.38
C ILE A 59 -0.71 -13.74 -16.77
N TYR A 60 -1.19 -12.51 -17.01
CA TYR A 60 -1.82 -12.13 -18.27
C TYR A 60 -0.82 -11.78 -19.38
N LEU A 61 0.45 -11.53 -19.03
CA LEU A 61 1.52 -11.18 -19.96
C LEU A 61 2.24 -12.43 -20.48
#